data_AF-A0A2M7TY75-F1
#
_entry.id   AF-A0A2M7TY75-F1
#
_cell.length_a   1.000
_cell.length_b   1.000
_cell.length_c   1.000
_cell.angle_alpha   90.00
_cell.angle_beta   90.00
_cell.angle_gamma   90.00
#
_symmetry.space_group_name_H-M   'P 1'
#
loop_
_entity.id
_entity.type
_entity.pdbx_description
1 polymer ?
#
loop_
_entity_poly.entity_id
_entity_poly.type
_entity_poly.pdbx_seq_one_letter_code
_entity_poly.pdbx_strand_id
1 'polypeptide(L)' 'MQNFISLLTTSSSDDFIGLFIKAFAVLFAFLYLLYAVVTSRQTQIMNDTFSTKMSSILSTISFLQIIFAGILILVALFLI' A
#
# COMPACT_ATOMS: atom_id res chain seq x y z
N MET A 1 0.14 26.84 18.08
CA MET A 1 1.35 26.88 17.21
C MET A 1 2.61 26.48 17.97
N GLN A 2 2.92 27.10 19.12
CA GLN A 2 4.08 26.73 19.96
C GLN A 2 4.08 25.27 20.45
N ASN A 3 2.93 24.70 20.83
CA ASN A 3 2.85 23.28 21.24
C ASN A 3 3.09 22.30 20.08
N PHE A 4 2.74 22.69 18.85
CA PHE A 4 3.00 21.89 17.64
C PHE A 4 4.49 21.94 17.28
N ILE A 5 5.10 23.12 17.39
CA ILE A 5 6.54 23.29 17.19
C ILE A 5 7.33 22.60 18.31
N SER A 6 6.90 22.66 19.56
CA SER A 6 7.49 21.92 20.69
C SER A 6 7.42 20.41 20.48
N LEU A 7 6.30 19.86 19.98
CA LEU A 7 6.21 18.44 19.59
C LEU A 7 7.23 18.06 18.49
N LEU A 8 7.47 18.96 17.53
CA LEU A 8 8.45 18.76 16.46
C LEU A 8 9.90 18.93 16.92
N THR A 9 10.17 19.74 17.95
CA THR A 9 11.54 20.06 18.40
C THR A 9 12.02 19.26 19.61
N THR A 10 11.13 18.60 20.35
CA THR A 10 11.48 17.83 21.56
C THR A 10 11.60 16.32 21.31
N SER A 11 11.31 15.88 20.08
CA SER A 11 11.46 14.49 19.65
C SER A 11 12.95 14.19 19.39
N SER A 12 13.45 13.05 19.87
CA SER A 12 14.77 12.58 19.45
C SER A 12 14.81 12.42 17.93
N SER A 13 15.96 12.62 17.29
CA SER A 13 16.09 12.49 15.82
C SER A 13 15.56 11.15 15.32
N ASP A 14 15.70 10.09 16.13
CA ASP A 14 15.24 8.74 15.84
C ASP A 14 13.72 8.61 15.87
N ASP A 15 13.03 9.24 16.84
CA ASP A 15 11.56 9.24 16.91
C ASP A 15 10.94 9.98 15.73
N PHE A 16 11.55 11.10 15.33
CA PHE A 16 11.11 11.86 14.16
C PHE A 16 11.26 11.05 12.87
N ILE A 17 12.40 10.38 12.69
CA ILE A 17 12.63 9.50 11.53
C ILE A 17 11.64 8.34 11.54
N GLY A 18 11.36 7.74 12.70
CA GLY A 18 10.37 6.67 12.84
C GLY A 18 8.97 7.11 12.37
N LEU A 19 8.48 8.23 12.90
CA LEU A 19 7.17 8.80 12.50
C LEU A 19 7.10 9.12 11.01
N PHE A 20 8.18 9.68 10.44
CA PHE A 20 8.28 9.94 9.02
C PHE A 20 8.15 8.65 8.19
N ILE A 21 8.94 7.62 8.52
CA ILE A 21 8.90 6.33 7.83
C ILE A 21 7.50 5.71 7.92
N LYS A 22 6.86 5.74 9.09
CA LYS A 22 5.49 5.23 9.28
C LYS A 22 4.48 5.96 8.41
N ALA A 23 4.51 7.29 8.38
CA ALA A 23 3.59 8.08 7.56
C ALA A 23 3.73 7.76 6.07
N PHE A 24 4.97 7.64 5.57
CA PHE A 24 5.23 7.27 4.19
C PHE A 24 4.88 5.80 3.90
N ALA A 25 5.15 4.88 4.81
CA ALA A 25 4.78 3.47 4.67
C ALA A 25 3.25 3.31 4.52
N VAL A 26 2.47 4.01 5.35
CA VAL A 26 1.00 4.02 5.25
C VAL A 26 0.55 4.60 3.91
N LEU A 27 1.10 5.75 3.51
CA LEU A 27 0.79 6.38 2.23
C LEU A 27 1.07 5.44 1.05
N PHE A 28 2.26 4.84 0.99
CA PHE A 28 2.63 3.93 -0.08
C PHE A 28 1.82 2.63 -0.08
N ALA A 29 1.45 2.10 1.10
CA ALA A 29 0.58 0.93 1.18
C ALA A 29 -0.82 1.22 0.61
N PHE A 30 -1.39 2.39 0.88
CA PHE A 30 -2.65 2.83 0.27
C PHE A 30 -2.53 3.04 -1.24
N LEU A 31 -1.46 3.67 -1.71
CA LEU A 31 -1.21 3.83 -3.15
C LEU A 31 -1.06 2.46 -3.85
N TYR A 32 -0.38 1.52 -3.22
CA TYR A 32 -0.24 0.15 -3.73
C TYR A 32 -1.58 -0.59 -3.77
N LEU A 33 -2.47 -0.40 -2.78
CA LEU A 33 -3.82 -0.95 -2.81
C LEU A 33 -4.63 -0.43 -4.01
N LEU A 34 -4.61 0.88 -4.25
CA LEU A 34 -5.29 1.48 -5.40
C LEU A 34 -4.75 0.90 -6.71
N TYR A 35 -3.43 0.81 -6.82
CA TYR A 35 -2.77 0.17 -7.96
C TYR A 35 -3.22 -1.28 -8.15
N ALA A 36 -3.20 -2.10 -7.10
CA ALA A 36 -3.57 -3.52 -7.17
C ALA A 36 -5.04 -3.72 -7.61
N VAL A 37 -5.96 -2.89 -7.10
CA VAL A 37 -7.37 -2.92 -7.51
C VAL A 37 -7.53 -2.58 -8.99
N VAL A 38 -6.86 -1.53 -9.47
CA VAL A 38 -6.90 -1.12 -10.87
C VAL A 38 -6.32 -2.21 -11.77
N THR A 39 -5.15 -2.75 -11.44
CA THR A 39 -4.51 -3.83 -12.20
C THR A 39 -5.37 -5.09 -12.23
N SER A 40 -6.06 -5.42 -11.12
CA SER A 40 -7.00 -6.55 -11.08
C SER A 40 -8.17 -6.38 -12.04
N ARG A 41 -8.80 -5.18 -12.08
CA ARG A 41 -9.85 -4.88 -13.06
C ARG A 41 -9.33 -4.93 -14.49
N GLN A 42 -8.15 -4.38 -14.75
CA GLN A 42 -7.54 -4.43 -16.09
C GLN A 42 -7.24 -5.87 -16.53
N THR A 43 -6.80 -6.73 -15.60
CA THR A 43 -6.56 -8.15 -15.87
C THR A 43 -7.85 -8.87 -16.26
N GLN A 44 -8.97 -8.56 -15.59
CA GLN A 44 -10.28 -9.12 -15.94
C GLN A 44 -10.70 -8.69 -17.35
N ILE A 45 -10.65 -7.39 -17.65
CA ILE A 45 -11.00 -6.86 -18.98
C ILE A 45 -10.13 -7.48 -20.08
N MET A 46 -8.83 -7.66 -19.82
CA MET A 46 -7.91 -8.32 -20.76
C MET A 46 -8.31 -9.76 -21.00
N ASN A 47 -8.63 -10.52 -19.94
CA ASN A 47 -9.05 -11.91 -20.04
C ASN A 47 -10.39 -12.07 -20.77
N ASP A 48 -11.29 -11.09 -20.67
CA ASP A 48 -12.58 -11.08 -21.36
C ASP A 48 -12.42 -10.70 -22.85
N THR A 49 -11.45 -9.86 -23.17
CA THR A 49 -11.22 -9.35 -24.54
C THR A 49 -10.34 -10.29 -25.38
N PHE A 50 -9.37 -10.95 -24.74
CA PHE A 50 -8.38 -11.78 -25.42
C PHE A 50 -8.40 -13.21 -24.88
N SER A 51 -8.36 -14.18 -25.79
CA SER A 51 -8.16 -15.59 -25.44
C SER A 51 -6.74 -15.77 -24.87
N THR A 52 -6.64 -15.70 -23.55
CA THR A 52 -5.38 -15.75 -22.82
C THR A 52 -5.22 -17.15 -22.24
N LYS A 53 -4.21 -17.92 -22.67
CA LYS A 53 -3.99 -19.32 -22.24
C LYS A 53 -3.91 -19.51 -20.72
N MET A 54 -3.53 -18.47 -19.97
CA MET A 54 -3.37 -18.49 -18.52
C MET A 54 -4.29 -17.49 -17.80
N SER A 55 -5.47 -17.20 -18.35
CA SER A 55 -6.40 -16.20 -17.79
C SER A 55 -6.68 -16.41 -16.30
N SER A 56 -6.89 -17.67 -15.88
CA SER A 56 -7.15 -18.06 -14.49
C SER A 56 -5.98 -17.76 -13.54
N ILE A 57 -4.75 -18.05 -13.97
CA ILE A 57 -3.54 -17.77 -13.18
C ILE A 57 -3.35 -16.26 -13.03
N LEU A 58 -3.48 -15.51 -14.14
CA LEU A 58 -3.36 -14.05 -14.11
C LEU A 58 -4.41 -13.41 -13.20
N SER A 59 -5.66 -13.87 -13.29
CA SER A 59 -6.74 -13.39 -12.40
C SER A 59 -6.43 -13.68 -10.92
N THR A 60 -5.92 -14.86 -10.62
CA THR A 60 -5.54 -15.28 -9.26
C THR A 60 -4.40 -14.42 -8.71
N ILE A 61 -3.35 -14.19 -9.51
CA ILE A 61 -2.21 -13.36 -9.11
C ILE A 61 -2.66 -11.92 -8.86
N SER A 62 -3.48 -11.36 -9.74
CA SER A 62 -3.98 -9.99 -9.58
C SER A 62 -4.89 -9.84 -8.37
N PHE A 63 -5.65 -10.88 -8.00
CA PHE A 63 -6.40 -10.91 -6.75
C PHE A 63 -5.49 -11.00 -5.51
N LEU A 64 -4.45 -11.83 -5.56
CA LEU A 64 -3.44 -11.93 -4.49
C LEU A 64 -2.75 -10.59 -4.22
N GLN A 65 -2.49 -9.77 -5.25
CA GLN A 65 -1.93 -8.43 -5.05
C GLN A 65 -2.80 -7.55 -4.15
N ILE A 66 -4.13 -7.65 -4.25
CA ILE A 66 -5.05 -6.90 -3.38
C ILE A 66 -4.91 -7.39 -1.93
N ILE A 67 -4.82 -8.71 -1.71
CA ILE A 67 -4.62 -9.29 -0.37
C ILE A 67 -3.29 -8.79 0.22
N PHE A 68 -2.20 -8.84 -0.56
CA PHE A 68 -0.90 -8.34 -0.11
C PHE A 68 -0.91 -6.85 0.18
N ALA A 69 -1.63 -6.04 -0.59
CA ALA A 69 -1.80 -4.63 -0.29
C ALA A 69 -2.55 -4.42 1.05
N GLY A 70 -3.58 -5.21 1.33
CA GLY A 70 -4.26 -5.20 2.63
C GLY A 70 -3.33 -5.56 3.80
N ILE A 71 -2.50 -6.59 3.63
CA ILE A 71 -1.49 -6.97 4.63
C ILE A 71 -0.47 -5.84 4.83
N LEU A 72 0.00 -5.21 3.75
CA LEU A 72 0.94 -4.09 3.83
C LEU A 72 0.37 -2.89 4.59
N ILE A 73 -0.93 -2.60 4.43
CA ILE A 73 -1.59 -1.55 5.22
C ILE A 73 -1.58 -1.90 6.71
N LEU A 74 -1.93 -3.15 7.06
CA LEU A 74 -1.89 -3.59 8.46
C LEU A 74 -0.47 -3.48 9.03
N VAL A 75 0.53 -3.99 8.30
CA VAL A 75 1.95 -3.88 8.71
C VAL A 75 2.36 -2.42 8.85
N ALA A 76 1.97 -1.52 7.94
CA ALA A 76 2.31 -0.11 8.02
C ALA A 76 1.66 0.60 9.22
N LEU A 77 0.45 0.20 9.63
CA LEU A 77 -0.23 0.75 10.80
C LEU A 77 0.43 0.31 12.13
N PHE A 78 0.92 -0.93 12.19
CA PHE A 78 1.61 -1.49 13.34
C PHE A 78 3.15 -1.34 13.28
N LEU A 79 3.66 -0.68 12.24
CA LEU A 79 5.05 -0.26 12.20
C LEU A 79 5.27 0.79 13.30
N ILE A 80 6.31 0.64 14.12
CA ILE A 80 6.59 1.35 15.40
C ILE A 80 5.97 0.64 16.60
#